data_AF-A0A8T6IWK3-F1
#
_entry.id   AF-A0A8T6IWK3-F1
#
_cell.length_a   1.000
_cell.length_b   1.000
_cell.length_c   1.000
_cell.angle_alpha   90.00
_cell.angle_beta   90.00
_cell.angle_gamma   90.00
#
_symmetry.space_group_name_H-M   'P 1'
#
loop_
_entity.id
_entity.type
_entity.pdbx_description
1 polymer ?
#
loop_
_entity_poly.entity_id
_entity_poly.type
_entity_poly.pdbx_seq_one_letter_code
_entity_poly.pdbx_strand_id
1 'polypeptide(L)'
;MLAGLTAGAIAAIIATLASLPLHSPVDSAFNSATVAVACLVLGLIAGALWTRMGERPVMVFGALGALFVVVVIVAFVGNSLLDRFLSFVLPLAAIAFVICALLTPLLSSYFSKSDLGWKSWGPATVAVVAALVVG
;
A
#
# COMPACT_ATOMS: atom_id res chain seq x y z
N MET A 1 -5.54 3.63 11.42
CA MET A 1 -4.73 4.44 10.47
C MET A 1 -3.22 4.30 10.63
N LEU A 2 -2.61 4.59 11.80
CA LEU A 2 -1.15 4.45 12.01
C LEU A 2 -0.62 3.07 11.60
N ALA A 3 -1.27 2.01 12.07
CA ALA A 3 -0.94 0.61 11.74
C ALA A 3 -0.89 0.32 10.23
N GLY A 4 -1.77 0.97 9.45
CA GLY A 4 -1.78 0.82 8.00
C GLY A 4 -0.68 1.63 7.32
N LEU A 5 -0.43 2.86 7.79
CA LEU A 5 0.65 3.69 7.27
C LEU A 5 2.04 3.08 7.55
N THR A 6 2.24 2.52 8.74
CA THR A 6 3.48 1.81 9.08
C THR A 6 3.64 0.54 8.25
N ALA A 7 2.56 -0.25 8.07
CA ALA A 7 2.57 -1.39 7.17
C ALA A 7 2.88 -0.97 5.71
N GLY A 8 2.29 0.15 5.25
CA GLY A 8 2.54 0.74 3.94
C GLY A 8 3.97 1.25 3.75
N ALA A 9 4.58 1.82 4.79
CA ALA A 9 5.98 2.24 4.75
C ALA A 9 6.94 1.03 4.68
N ILE A 10 6.66 -0.04 5.44
CA ILE A 10 7.39 -1.30 5.33
C ILE A 10 7.24 -1.89 3.93
N ALA A 11 6.01 -1.89 3.40
CA ALA A 11 5.72 -2.32 2.03
C ALA A 11 6.49 -1.48 1.00
N ALA A 12 6.55 -0.15 1.17
CA ALA A 12 7.26 0.75 0.28
C ALA A 12 8.75 0.44 0.23
N ILE A 13 9.40 0.21 1.38
CA ILE A 13 10.83 -0.13 1.41
C ILE A 13 11.06 -1.46 0.69
N ILE A 14 10.27 -2.49 0.99
CA ILE A 14 10.45 -3.82 0.39
C ILE A 14 10.13 -3.79 -1.12
N ALA A 15 9.05 -3.12 -1.52
CA ALA A 15 8.64 -3.02 -2.91
C ALA A 15 9.64 -2.19 -3.74
N THR A 16 10.20 -1.11 -3.20
CA THR A 16 11.23 -0.33 -3.91
C THR A 16 12.52 -1.10 -4.09
N LEU A 17 12.95 -1.88 -3.08
CA LEU A 17 14.10 -2.76 -3.23
C LEU A 17 13.82 -3.88 -4.24
N ALA A 18 12.62 -4.44 -4.23
CA ALA A 18 12.18 -5.45 -5.20
C ALA A 18 12.01 -4.89 -6.62
N SER A 19 11.77 -3.58 -6.78
CA SER A 19 11.66 -2.95 -8.09
C SER A 19 13.02 -2.68 -8.75
N LEU A 20 14.12 -2.60 -7.99
CA LEU A 20 15.46 -2.35 -8.53
C LEU A 20 15.92 -3.37 -9.60
N PRO A 21 15.77 -4.70 -9.40
CA PRO A 21 16.13 -5.67 -10.42
C PRO A 21 15.09 -5.79 -11.55
N LEU A 22 13.90 -5.20 -11.40
CA LEU A 22 12.84 -5.26 -12.40
C LEU A 22 13.04 -4.14 -13.43
N HIS A 23 12.99 -4.48 -14.72
CA HIS A 23 13.03 -3.48 -15.78
C HIS A 23 11.75 -2.65 -15.76
N SER A 24 11.89 -1.34 -15.58
CA SER A 24 10.76 -0.41 -15.69
C SER A 24 10.30 -0.30 -17.14
N PRO A 25 8.99 -0.32 -17.41
CA PRO A 25 8.44 -0.10 -18.74
C PRO A 25 8.58 1.36 -19.19
N VAL A 26 8.58 2.30 -18.24
CA VAL A 26 8.76 3.74 -18.49
C VAL A 26 9.43 4.38 -17.26
N ASP A 27 10.72 4.69 -17.36
CA ASP A 27 11.51 5.17 -16.20
C ASP A 27 11.00 6.48 -15.59
N SER A 28 10.35 7.34 -16.38
CA SER A 28 9.79 8.61 -15.88
C SER A 28 8.51 8.43 -15.04
N ALA A 29 7.73 7.38 -15.30
CA ALA A 29 6.42 7.16 -14.68
C ALA A 29 6.38 5.95 -13.72
N PHE A 30 7.29 4.99 -13.87
CA PHE A 30 7.38 3.77 -13.07
C PHE A 30 8.76 3.65 -12.43
N ASN A 31 9.05 4.60 -11.54
CA ASN A 31 10.28 4.63 -10.76
C ASN A 31 10.03 4.24 -9.29
N SER A 32 11.10 4.06 -8.53
CA SER A 32 11.02 3.69 -7.11
C SER A 32 10.21 4.69 -6.26
N ALA A 33 10.19 5.98 -6.60
CA ALA A 33 9.37 6.96 -5.88
C ALA A 33 7.87 6.68 -6.08
N THR A 34 7.44 6.42 -7.32
CA THR A 34 6.03 6.06 -7.61
C THR A 34 5.60 4.76 -6.95
N VAL A 35 6.49 3.77 -6.87
CA VAL A 35 6.24 2.50 -6.16
C VAL A 35 6.10 2.74 -4.66
N ALA A 36 6.98 3.55 -4.07
CA ALA A 36 6.89 3.91 -2.65
C ALA A 36 5.57 4.64 -2.33
N VAL A 37 5.21 5.61 -3.16
CA VAL A 37 3.95 6.37 -3.05
C VAL A 37 2.75 5.44 -3.13
N ALA A 38 2.70 4.54 -4.12
CA ALA A 38 1.61 3.58 -4.26
C ALA A 38 1.46 2.69 -3.00
N CYS A 39 2.57 2.24 -2.42
CA CYS A 39 2.57 1.43 -1.20
C CYS A 39 2.05 2.22 0.03
N LEU A 40 2.42 3.50 0.15
CA LEU A 40 1.92 4.37 1.23
C LEU A 40 0.41 4.60 1.11
N VAL A 41 -0.09 4.86 -0.11
CA VAL A 41 -1.53 5.01 -0.38
C VAL A 41 -2.27 3.71 -0.05
N LEU A 42 -1.73 2.56 -0.45
CA LEU A 42 -2.32 1.26 -0.12
C LEU A 42 -2.36 1.03 1.40
N GLY A 43 -1.28 1.37 2.12
CA GLY A 43 -1.23 1.30 3.57
C GLY A 43 -2.27 2.21 4.25
N LEU A 44 -2.49 3.42 3.73
CA LEU A 44 -3.57 4.31 4.19
C LEU A 44 -4.95 3.68 3.99
N ILE A 45 -5.21 3.10 2.81
CA ILE A 45 -6.46 2.40 2.51
C ILE A 45 -6.65 1.23 3.47
N ALA A 46 -5.63 0.37 3.63
CA ALA A 46 -5.67 -0.77 4.54
C ALA A 46 -5.94 -0.32 5.99
N GLY A 47 -5.24 0.72 6.45
CA GLY A 47 -5.44 1.31 7.77
C GLY A 47 -6.82 1.94 7.97
N ALA A 48 -7.42 2.51 6.93
CA ALA A 48 -8.76 3.07 6.97
C ALA A 48 -9.84 1.97 7.00
N LEU A 49 -9.69 0.94 6.16
CA LEU A 49 -10.56 -0.24 6.15
C LEU A 49 -10.54 -0.93 7.51
N TRP A 50 -9.35 -1.13 8.08
CA TRP A 50 -9.19 -1.76 9.38
C TRP A 50 -9.78 -0.93 10.52
N THR A 51 -9.65 0.40 10.48
CA THR A 51 -10.28 1.27 11.50
C THR A 51 -11.81 1.24 11.44
N ARG A 52 -12.42 1.07 10.26
CA ARG A 52 -13.88 1.04 10.11
C ARG A 52 -14.51 -0.34 10.27
N MET A 53 -13.78 -1.39 9.88
CA MET A 53 -14.32 -2.74 9.73
C MET A 53 -13.44 -3.81 10.41
N GLY A 54 -12.54 -3.42 11.32
CA GLY A 54 -11.63 -4.33 12.00
C GLY A 54 -12.31 -5.45 12.80
N GLU A 55 -13.57 -5.25 13.21
CA GLU A 55 -14.41 -6.29 13.85
C GLU A 55 -14.87 -7.38 12.86
N ARG A 56 -14.76 -7.12 11.55
CA ARG A 56 -15.14 -8.02 10.46
C ARG A 56 -13.94 -8.24 9.53
N PRO A 57 -12.91 -8.98 9.97
CA PRO A 57 -11.65 -9.12 9.23
C PRO A 57 -11.86 -9.66 7.81
N VAL A 58 -12.83 -10.57 7.62
CA VAL A 58 -13.19 -11.11 6.30
C VAL A 58 -13.60 -10.01 5.31
N MET A 59 -14.33 -8.99 5.75
CA MET A 59 -14.70 -7.86 4.89
C MET A 59 -13.49 -7.00 4.51
N VAL A 60 -12.55 -6.81 5.45
CA VAL A 60 -11.32 -6.05 5.16
C VAL A 60 -10.43 -6.80 4.16
N PHE A 61 -10.20 -8.09 4.38
CA PHE A 61 -9.44 -8.93 3.44
C PHE A 61 -10.15 -9.05 2.09
N GLY A 62 -11.48 -9.15 2.08
CA GLY A 62 -12.26 -9.12 0.85
C GLY A 62 -12.12 -7.81 0.07
N ALA A 63 -12.15 -6.66 0.76
CA ALA A 63 -11.98 -5.36 0.14
C ALA A 63 -10.55 -5.15 -0.41
N LEU A 64 -9.52 -5.56 0.34
CA LEU A 64 -8.14 -5.55 -0.13
C LEU A 64 -7.93 -6.52 -1.30
N GLY A 65 -8.53 -7.70 -1.25
CA GLY A 65 -8.50 -8.67 -2.35
C GLY A 65 -9.18 -8.14 -3.61
N ALA A 66 -10.35 -7.51 -3.48
CA ALA A 66 -11.03 -6.85 -4.59
C ALA A 66 -10.16 -5.73 -5.21
N LEU A 67 -9.53 -4.90 -4.37
CA LEU A 67 -8.61 -3.86 -4.84
C LEU A 67 -7.39 -4.46 -5.55
N PHE A 68 -6.82 -5.57 -5.05
CA PHE A 68 -5.75 -6.28 -5.73
C PHE A 68 -6.20 -6.79 -7.10
N VAL A 69 -7.38 -7.39 -7.21
CA VAL A 69 -7.95 -7.82 -8.50
C VAL A 69 -8.08 -6.64 -9.48
N VAL A 70 -8.52 -5.47 -9.00
CA VAL A 70 -8.56 -4.25 -9.83
C VAL A 70 -7.16 -3.89 -10.34
N VAL A 71 -6.15 -3.92 -9.47
CA VAL A 71 -4.75 -3.66 -9.87
C VAL A 71 -4.26 -4.69 -10.90
N VAL A 72 -4.61 -5.97 -10.74
CA VAL A 72 -4.28 -7.02 -11.72
C VAL A 72 -4.93 -6.73 -13.07
N ILE A 73 -6.21 -6.35 -13.10
CA ILE A 73 -6.91 -5.98 -14.34
C ILE A 73 -6.23 -4.78 -15.00
N VAL A 74 -5.91 -3.74 -14.24
CA VAL A 74 -5.17 -2.57 -14.75
C VAL A 74 -3.80 -2.96 -15.30
N ALA A 75 -3.07 -3.86 -14.62
CA ALA A 75 -1.79 -4.37 -15.08
C ALA A 75 -1.92 -5.17 -16.39
N PHE A 76 -2.96 -5.97 -16.55
CA PHE A 76 -3.27 -6.69 -17.80
C PHE A 76 -3.55 -5.73 -18.96
N VAL A 77 -4.40 -4.74 -18.74
CA VAL A 77 -4.73 -3.72 -19.76
C VAL A 77 -3.48 -2.91 -20.12
N GLY A 78 -2.74 -2.45 -19.11
CA GLY A 78 -1.52 -1.67 -19.31
C GLY A 78 -0.42 -2.45 -20.04
N ASN A 79 -0.35 -3.78 -19.88
CA ASN A 79 0.60 -4.61 -20.62
C ASN A 79 0.32 -4.68 -22.13
N SER A 80 -0.90 -4.34 -22.56
CA SER A 80 -1.21 -4.19 -23.99
C SER A 80 -0.70 -2.86 -24.56
N LEU A 81 -0.35 -1.90 -23.70
CA LEU A 81 0.14 -0.57 -24.06
C LEU A 81 1.65 -0.39 -23.81
N LEU A 82 2.17 -1.09 -22.80
CA LEU A 82 3.54 -0.99 -22.30
C LEU A 82 4.14 -2.38 -22.14
N ASP A 83 5.24 -2.63 -22.84
CA ASP A 83 5.94 -3.91 -22.74
C ASP A 83 6.42 -4.18 -21.30
N ARG A 84 6.22 -5.41 -20.83
CA ARG A 84 6.64 -5.89 -19.50
C ARG A 84 5.95 -5.22 -18.30
N PHE A 85 4.89 -4.44 -18.53
CA PHE A 85 4.15 -3.77 -17.47
C PHE A 85 3.58 -4.75 -16.44
N LEU A 86 3.03 -5.89 -16.89
CA LEU A 86 2.47 -6.89 -15.97
C LEU A 86 3.56 -7.54 -15.12
N SER A 87 4.70 -7.90 -15.72
CA SER A 87 5.84 -8.48 -14.98
C SER A 87 6.48 -7.51 -13.99
N PHE A 88 6.30 -6.20 -14.18
CA PHE A 88 6.74 -5.18 -13.25
C PHE A 88 5.73 -4.96 -12.11
N VAL A 89 4.46 -4.71 -12.44
CA VAL A 89 3.43 -4.32 -11.46
C VAL A 89 2.97 -5.49 -10.60
N LEU A 90 2.79 -6.68 -11.19
CA LEU A 90 2.16 -7.80 -10.49
C LEU A 90 2.95 -8.26 -9.24
N PRO A 91 4.30 -8.45 -9.30
CA PRO A 91 5.07 -8.82 -8.12
C PRO A 91 5.06 -7.73 -7.04
N LEU A 92 5.19 -6.46 -7.45
CA LEU A 92 5.19 -5.31 -6.54
C LEU A 92 3.85 -5.15 -5.82
N ALA A 93 2.75 -5.27 -6.55
CA ALA A 93 1.42 -5.27 -6.00
C ALA A 93 1.25 -6.45 -5.02
N ALA A 94 1.64 -7.67 -5.40
CA ALA A 94 1.52 -8.82 -4.51
C ALA A 94 2.25 -8.60 -3.18
N ILE A 95 3.50 -8.12 -3.22
CA ILE A 95 4.28 -7.76 -2.03
C ILE A 95 3.54 -6.72 -1.19
N ALA A 96 3.12 -5.61 -1.80
CA ALA A 96 2.51 -4.52 -1.08
C ALA A 96 1.18 -4.93 -0.41
N PHE A 97 0.33 -5.67 -1.12
CA PHE A 97 -0.95 -6.14 -0.60
C PHE A 97 -0.77 -7.18 0.50
N VAL A 98 0.14 -8.15 0.34
CA VAL A 98 0.40 -9.16 1.38
C VAL A 98 0.93 -8.49 2.66
N ILE A 99 1.90 -7.59 2.54
CA ILE A 99 2.45 -6.86 3.68
C ILE A 99 1.35 -6.04 4.35
N CYS A 100 0.59 -5.23 3.60
CA CYS A 100 -0.46 -4.40 4.17
C CYS A 100 -1.58 -5.24 4.82
N ALA A 101 -2.01 -6.34 4.18
CA ALA A 101 -3.06 -7.21 4.69
C ALA A 101 -2.66 -7.89 6.00
N LEU A 102 -1.40 -8.32 6.14
CA LEU A 102 -0.92 -9.01 7.34
C LEU A 102 -0.49 -8.05 8.46
N LEU A 103 0.29 -7.01 8.14
CA LEU A 103 0.85 -6.12 9.15
C LEU A 103 -0.17 -5.11 9.70
N THR A 104 -1.17 -4.69 8.93
CA THR A 104 -2.19 -3.76 9.43
C THR A 104 -2.93 -4.33 10.67
N PRO A 105 -3.48 -5.57 10.67
CA PRO A 105 -4.05 -6.18 11.86
C PRO A 105 -3.08 -6.28 13.03
N LEU A 106 -1.86 -6.77 12.75
CA LEU A 106 -0.86 -7.03 13.77
C LEU A 106 -0.45 -5.74 14.47
N LEU A 107 -0.13 -4.70 13.69
CA LEU A 107 0.24 -3.39 14.20
C LEU A 107 -0.94 -2.68 14.87
N SER A 108 -2.18 -2.88 14.40
CA SER A 108 -3.35 -2.31 15.09
C SER A 108 -3.52 -2.91 16.47
N SER A 109 -3.35 -4.23 16.60
CA SER A 109 -3.49 -4.91 17.90
C SER A 109 -2.37 -4.50 18.87
N TYR A 110 -1.18 -4.19 18.35
CA TYR A 110 -0.05 -3.69 19.12
C TYR A 110 -0.26 -2.23 19.56
N PHE A 111 -0.66 -1.36 18.64
CA PHE A 111 -0.90 0.06 18.93
C PHE A 111 -2.16 0.32 19.75
N SER A 112 -3.15 -0.58 19.72
CA SER A 112 -4.32 -0.46 20.59
C SER A 112 -4.02 -0.82 22.05
N LYS A 113 -2.91 -1.52 22.32
CA LYS A 113 -2.46 -1.87 23.67
C LYS A 113 -1.51 -0.83 24.27
N SER A 114 -0.81 -0.07 23.44
CA SER A 114 -0.04 1.07 23.91
C SER A 114 -0.96 2.28 24.03
N ASP A 115 -0.78 3.08 25.08
CA ASP A 115 -1.49 4.36 25.32
C ASP A 115 -1.16 5.45 24.25
N LEU A 116 -0.59 5.03 23.12
CA LEU A 116 -0.29 5.81 21.92
C LEU A 116 -1.59 6.06 21.13
N GLY A 117 -2.67 6.38 21.84
CA GLY A 117 -3.99 6.58 21.31
C GLY A 117 -4.07 7.84 20.46
N TRP A 118 -4.49 7.66 19.20
CA TRP A 118 -5.29 8.51 18.30
C TRP A 118 -5.10 10.06 18.27
N LYS A 119 -4.93 10.72 19.41
CA LYS A 119 -5.01 12.16 19.62
C LYS A 119 -3.79 12.96 19.12
N SER A 120 -2.63 12.33 18.91
CA SER A 120 -1.38 13.06 18.59
C SER A 120 -0.92 13.03 17.12
N TRP A 121 -1.52 12.22 16.23
CA TRP A 121 -0.93 11.99 14.88
C TRP A 121 -1.87 12.15 13.68
N GLY A 122 -3.12 12.60 13.88
CA GLY A 122 -3.94 13.16 12.79
C GLY A 122 -3.16 14.10 11.83
N PRO A 123 -2.29 15.01 12.31
CA PRO A 123 -1.47 15.85 11.43
C PRO A 123 -0.43 15.09 10.61
N ALA A 124 0.11 13.95 11.07
CA ALA A 124 1.11 13.19 10.30
C ALA A 124 0.49 12.42 9.13
N THR A 125 -0.72 11.88 9.31
CA THR A 125 -1.49 11.34 8.20
C THR A 125 -1.87 12.41 7.18
N VAL A 126 -2.23 13.62 7.65
CA VAL A 126 -2.50 14.77 6.78
C VAL A 126 -1.22 15.24 6.09
N ALA A 127 -0.07 15.20 6.76
CA ALA A 127 1.22 15.59 6.18
C ALA A 127 1.69 14.61 5.10
N VAL A 128 1.51 13.30 5.29
CA VAL A 128 1.81 12.31 4.23
C VAL A 128 0.87 12.48 3.04
N VAL A 129 -0.43 12.68 3.28
CA VAL A 129 -1.40 12.96 2.21
C VAL A 129 -1.10 14.28 1.51
N ALA A 130 -0.72 15.34 2.24
CA ALA A 130 -0.35 16.63 1.67
C ALA A 130 0.95 16.55 0.87
N ALA A 131 1.97 15.85 1.38
CA ALA A 131 3.21 15.60 0.65
C ALA A 131 2.97 14.79 -0.64
N LEU A 132 2.00 13.87 -0.62
CA LEU A 132 1.56 13.10 -1.79
C LEU A 132 0.79 13.93 -2.84
N VAL A 133 0.20 15.06 -2.46
CA VAL A 133 -0.54 15.95 -3.38
C VAL A 133 0.34 17.03 -4.00
N VAL A 134 1.46 17.37 -3.35
CA VAL A 134 2.37 18.45 -3.75
C VAL A 134 3.57 17.97 -4.57
N GLY A 135 3.90 16.67 -4.54
CA GLY A 135 4.93 16.04 -5.39
C GLY A 135 4.36 15.53 -6.71
#